data_AF-A0A1S9BXX5-F1
#
_entry.id   AF-A0A1S9BXX5-F1
#
_cell.length_a   1.000
_cell.length_b   1.000
_cell.length_c   1.000
_cell.angle_alpha   90.00
_cell.angle_beta   90.00
_cell.angle_gamma   90.00
#
_symmetry.space_group_name_H-M   'P 1'
#
loop_
_entity.id
_entity.type
_entity.pdbx_description
1 polymer ?
#
loop_
_entity_poly.entity_id
_entity_poly.type
_entity_poly.pdbx_seq_one_letter_code
_entity_poly.pdbx_strand_id
1 'polypeptide(L)'
;MLRIAICYDDRSDRERICGFVSEYLKGKEIRAEVKVFDHPDKLNQECETFRPQIYLLDIVMPMVTGIQAARELRCHESISVNLGAIDKLTKSDITLRSKETVPVSKSRYAEVADRYMDYRLE
;
A
#
# COMPACT_ATOMS: atom_id res chain seq x y z
N MET A 1 18.55 9.03 0.07
CA MET A 1 18.17 8.09 1.16
C MET A 1 16.69 7.82 1.00
N LEU A 2 16.32 6.56 0.81
CA LEU A 2 14.92 6.15 0.60
C LEU A 2 14.13 6.40 1.89
N ARG A 3 12.88 6.86 1.81
CA ARG A 3 12.01 7.09 2.97
C ARG A 3 10.76 6.24 2.85
N ILE A 4 10.51 5.40 3.84
CA ILE A 4 9.43 4.42 3.84
C ILE A 4 8.53 4.68 5.05
N ALA A 5 7.22 4.74 4.84
CA ALA A 5 6.23 4.72 5.90
C ALA A 5 5.53 3.35 5.94
N ILE A 6 5.40 2.77 7.13
CA ILE A 6 4.67 1.52 7.38
C ILE A 6 3.52 1.84 8.32
N CYS A 7 2.27 1.54 7.96
CA CYS A 7 1.10 1.76 8.82
C CYS A 7 0.22 0.52 8.85
N TYR A 8 0.18 -0.14 10.00
CA TYR A 8 -0.63 -1.33 10.28
C TYR A 8 -1.18 -1.19 11.70
N ASP A 9 -2.48 -1.42 11.90
CA ASP A 9 -3.11 -1.32 13.21
C ASP A 9 -2.76 -2.53 14.10
N ASP A 10 -2.76 -3.74 13.52
CA ASP A 10 -2.33 -4.94 14.23
C ASP A 10 -0.82 -4.93 14.53
N ARG A 11 -0.50 -5.21 15.79
CA ARG A 11 0.89 -5.19 16.27
C ARG A 11 1.73 -6.31 15.66
N SER A 12 1.18 -7.50 15.51
CA SER A 12 1.90 -8.68 15.05
C SER A 12 2.27 -8.54 13.57
N ASP A 13 1.33 -8.07 12.75
CA ASP A 13 1.56 -7.81 11.33
C ASP A 13 2.54 -6.66 11.14
N ARG A 14 2.42 -5.59 11.95
CA ARG A 14 3.37 -4.48 11.94
C ARG A 14 4.80 -4.93 12.25
N GLU A 15 5.00 -5.72 13.31
CA GLU A 15 6.32 -6.27 13.68
C GLU A 15 6.88 -7.17 12.56
N ARG A 16 6.04 -8.03 11.98
CA ARG A 16 6.42 -8.94 10.89
C ARG A 16 6.87 -8.19 9.64
N ILE A 17 6.11 -7.18 9.21
CA ILE A 17 6.41 -6.38 8.02
C ILE A 17 7.65 -5.52 8.24
N CYS A 18 7.82 -4.92 9.43
CA CYS A 18 9.05 -4.21 9.77
C CYS A 18 10.28 -5.11 9.69
N GLY A 19 10.16 -6.37 10.14
CA GLY A 19 11.20 -7.39 10.00
C GLY A 19 11.56 -7.65 8.54
N PHE A 20 10.57 -7.94 7.69
CA PHE A 20 10.79 -8.20 6.26
C PHE A 20 11.41 -7.01 5.52
N VAL A 21 10.93 -5.80 5.78
CA VAL A 21 11.49 -4.58 5.17
C VAL A 21 12.94 -4.40 5.60
N SER A 22 13.23 -4.56 6.89
CA SER A 22 14.58 -4.41 7.43
C SER A 22 15.55 -5.44 6.85
N GLU A 23 15.14 -6.70 6.75
CA GLU A 23 15.93 -7.78 6.15
C GLU A 23 16.20 -7.51 4.66
N TYR A 24 15.17 -7.12 3.91
CA TYR A 24 15.29 -6.80 2.49
C TYR A 24 16.26 -5.63 2.24
N LEU A 25 16.11 -4.53 2.99
CA LEU A 25 16.98 -3.36 2.87
C LEU A 25 18.43 -3.71 3.20
N LYS A 26 18.66 -4.50 4.24
CA LYS A 26 20.00 -4.96 4.64
C LYS A 26 20.62 -5.86 3.58
N GLY A 27 19.88 -6.85 3.09
CA GLY A 27 20.35 -7.80 2.07
C GLY A 27 20.65 -7.16 0.71
N LYS A 28 20.09 -5.97 0.44
CA LYS A 28 20.33 -5.19 -0.78
C LYS A 28 21.23 -3.97 -0.58
N GLU A 29 21.75 -3.76 0.63
CA GLU A 29 22.55 -2.59 1.01
C GLU A 29 21.87 -1.24 0.68
N ILE A 30 20.53 -1.20 0.76
CA ILE A 30 19.73 0.00 0.46
C ILE A 30 19.68 0.88 1.70
N ARG A 31 20.17 2.12 1.59
CA ARG A 31 20.02 3.13 2.65
C ARG A 31 18.62 3.71 2.66
N ALA A 32 17.84 3.34 3.67
CA ALA A 32 16.49 3.85 3.89
C ALA A 32 16.27 4.32 5.33
N GLU A 33 15.44 5.34 5.48
CA GLU A 33 14.83 5.76 6.73
C GLU A 33 13.40 5.23 6.77
N VAL A 34 13.05 4.47 7.80
CA VAL A 34 11.75 3.81 7.94
C VAL A 34 11.03 4.39 9.15
N LYS A 35 9.79 4.86 8.95
CA LYS A 35 8.88 5.25 10.03
C LYS A 35 7.70 4.30 10.10
N VAL A 36 7.31 3.97 11.32
CA VAL A 36 6.29 2.95 11.61
C VAL A 36 5.17 3.60 12.41
N PHE A 37 3.94 3.35 11.97
CA PHE A 37 2.72 3.93 12.50
C PHE A 37 1.73 2.82 12.84
N ASP A 38 0.96 3.03 13.90
CA ASP A 38 -0.11 2.15 14.38
C ASP A 38 -1.51 2.68 14.06
N HIS A 39 -1.59 3.90 13.51
CA HIS A 39 -2.84 4.58 13.23
C HIS A 39 -2.68 5.58 12.07
N PRO A 40 -3.67 5.68 11.16
CA PRO A 40 -3.60 6.56 10.00
C PRO A 40 -3.47 8.06 10.36
N ASP A 41 -4.03 8.52 11.47
CA ASP A 41 -3.91 9.93 11.88
C ASP A 41 -2.46 10.38 12.12
N LYS A 42 -1.66 9.54 12.79
CA LYS A 42 -0.23 9.83 13.03
C LYS A 42 0.55 9.83 11.72
N LEU A 43 0.23 8.88 10.83
CA LEU A 43 0.80 8.81 9.50
C LEU A 43 0.51 10.11 8.72
N ASN A 44 -0.75 10.54 8.67
CA ASN A 44 -1.18 11.76 7.98
C ASN A 44 -0.43 13.00 8.48
N GLN A 45 -0.32 13.17 9.81
CA GLN A 45 0.37 14.30 10.41
C GLN A 45 1.88 14.31 10.09
N GLU A 46 2.55 13.15 10.19
CA GLU A 46 4.00 13.10 10.00
C GLU A 46 4.42 13.11 8.53
N CYS A 47 3.59 12.59 7.63
CA CYS A 47 3.93 12.46 6.21
C CYS A 47 4.05 13.80 5.48
N GLU A 48 3.41 14.88 5.96
CA GLU A 48 3.59 16.22 5.39
C GLU A 48 5.06 16.68 5.44
N THR A 49 5.74 16.35 6.54
CA THR A 49 7.14 16.72 6.77
C THR A 49 8.09 15.61 6.29
N PHE A 50 7.79 14.36 6.65
CA PHE A 50 8.67 13.23 6.36
C PHE A 50 8.70 12.87 4.87
N ARG A 51 7.61 13.10 4.13
CA ARG A 51 7.47 12.83 2.68
C ARG A 51 8.08 11.49 2.23
N PRO A 52 7.51 10.36 2.68
CA PRO A 52 7.90 9.03 2.20
C PRO A 52 7.80 8.91 0.67
N GLN A 53 8.67 8.10 0.07
CA GLN A 53 8.50 7.65 -1.32
C GLN A 53 7.69 6.35 -1.40
N ILE A 54 7.74 5.53 -0.35
CA ILE A 54 7.04 4.24 -0.29
C ILE A 54 6.15 4.23 0.94
N TYR A 55 4.91 3.79 0.74
CA TYR A 55 3.92 3.57 1.78
C TYR A 55 3.55 2.09 1.78
N LEU A 56 3.68 1.44 2.94
CA LEU A 56 3.20 0.08 3.20
C LEU A 56 2.04 0.20 4.19
N LEU A 57 0.83 0.13 3.68
CA LEU A 57 -0.40 0.35 4.46
C LEU A 57 -1.18 -0.94 4.56
N ASP A 58 -1.75 -1.21 5.73
CA ASP A 58 -2.82 -2.20 5.84
C ASP A 58 -4.05 -1.70 5.07
N ILE A 59 -4.67 -2.58 4.30
CA ILE A 59 -5.94 -2.27 3.65
C ILE A 59 -7.04 -2.17 4.70
N VAL A 60 -7.07 -3.09 5.67
CA VAL A 60 -8.14 -3.15 6.66
C VAL A 60 -7.64 -2.49 7.95
N MET A 61 -8.23 -1.36 8.30
CA MET A 61 -7.95 -0.65 9.55
C MET A 61 -9.27 -0.15 10.17
N PRO A 62 -9.35 0.04 11.49
CA PRO A 62 -10.51 0.62 12.15
C PRO A 62 -10.74 2.06 11.67
N MET A 63 -12.00 2.44 11.46
CA MET A 63 -12.45 3.80 11.09
C MET A 63 -12.07 4.26 9.68
N VAL A 64 -10.80 4.17 9.30
CA VAL A 64 -10.24 4.63 8.03
C VAL A 64 -9.38 3.51 7.45
N THR A 65 -9.67 3.10 6.23
CA THR A 65 -8.92 2.03 5.56
C THR A 65 -7.60 2.54 4.96
N GLY A 66 -6.65 1.65 4.67
CA GLY A 66 -5.39 2.08 4.03
C GLY A 66 -5.59 2.70 2.67
N ILE A 67 -6.66 2.33 1.97
CA ILE A 67 -7.03 2.93 0.69
C ILE A 67 -7.49 4.37 0.89
N GLN A 68 -8.31 4.63 1.91
CA GLN A 68 -8.74 5.99 2.27
C GLN A 68 -7.54 6.84 2.72
N ALA A 69 -6.68 6.31 3.59
CA ALA A 69 -5.46 6.98 4.03
C ALA A 69 -4.52 7.30 2.83
N ALA A 70 -4.31 6.35 1.92
CA ALA A 70 -3.51 6.57 0.71
C ALA A 70 -4.06 7.71 -0.17
N ARG A 71 -5.39 7.85 -0.27
CA ARG A 71 -6.02 8.95 -1.01
C ARG A 71 -5.76 10.29 -0.35
N GLU A 72 -5.88 10.38 0.98
CA GLU A 72 -5.63 11.60 1.75
C GLU A 72 -4.17 12.04 1.66
N LEU A 73 -3.25 11.08 1.76
CA LEU A 73 -1.81 11.29 1.63
C LEU A 73 -1.37 11.64 0.20
N ARG A 74 -2.29 11.64 -0.77
CA ARG A 74 -1.99 11.80 -2.19
C ARG A 74 -0.92 10.83 -2.65
N CYS A 75 -0.97 9.59 -2.17
CA CYS A 75 -0.17 8.46 -2.64
C CYS A 75 -0.62 8.04 -4.04
N HIS A 76 -0.63 8.96 -5.00
CA HIS A 76 -1.11 8.73 -6.36
C HIS A 76 -0.10 7.92 -7.21
N GLU A 77 1.10 7.61 -6.68
CA GLU A 77 2.16 7.00 -7.48
C GLU A 77 2.16 5.47 -7.44
N SER A 78 1.79 4.83 -6.32
CA SER A 78 1.68 3.37 -6.25
C SER A 78 0.87 2.89 -5.03
N ILE A 79 -0.26 2.22 -5.29
CA ILE A 79 -0.97 1.39 -4.31
C ILE A 79 -0.83 -0.07 -4.78
N SER A 80 -0.34 -0.95 -3.92
CA SER A 80 -0.28 -2.38 -4.21
C SER A 80 -1.56 -3.05 -3.72
N VAL A 81 -2.16 -3.88 -4.56
CA VAL A 81 -3.42 -4.57 -4.27
C VAL A 81 -3.19 -6.07 -4.39
N ASN A 82 -3.68 -6.84 -3.42
CA ASN A 82 -3.72 -8.29 -3.53
C ASN A 82 -4.70 -8.69 -4.65
N LEU A 83 -4.20 -9.29 -5.73
CA LEU A 83 -5.02 -9.76 -6.86
C LEU A 83 -6.13 -10.71 -6.41
N GLY A 84 -5.82 -11.54 -5.43
CA GLY A 84 -6.78 -12.44 -4.82
C GLY A 84 -7.97 -11.71 -4.23
N ALA A 85 -7.82 -10.47 -3.74
CA ALA A 85 -8.90 -9.69 -3.11
C ALA A 85 -9.77 -8.90 -4.10
N ILE A 86 -9.47 -8.93 -5.40
CA ILE A 86 -10.21 -8.18 -6.43
C ILE A 86 -11.58 -8.82 -6.68
N ASP A 87 -12.63 -7.99 -6.63
CA ASP A 87 -14.01 -8.33 -7.02
C ASP A 87 -14.27 -7.94 -8.49
N LYS A 88 -13.84 -6.73 -8.87
CA LYS A 88 -14.04 -6.20 -10.22
C LYS A 88 -12.87 -5.30 -10.63
N LEU A 89 -12.48 -5.39 -11.91
CA LEU A 89 -11.51 -4.49 -12.52
C LEU A 89 -12.17 -3.69 -13.65
N THR A 90 -11.99 -2.37 -13.66
CA THR A 90 -12.41 -1.46 -14.74
C THR A 90 -11.20 -0.66 -15.26
N LYS A 91 -11.41 0.12 -16.33
CA LYS A 91 -10.35 1.00 -16.89
C LYS A 91 -9.90 2.11 -15.95
N SER A 92 -10.68 2.41 -14.91
CA SER A 92 -10.41 3.50 -13.96
C SER A 92 -10.23 3.02 -12.52
N ASP A 93 -10.74 1.84 -12.18
CA ASP A 93 -10.85 1.41 -10.78
C ASP A 93 -10.69 -0.12 -10.62
N ILE A 94 -10.05 -0.49 -9.53
CA ILE A 94 -10.07 -1.84 -8.96
C ILE A 94 -11.06 -1.81 -7.80
N THR A 95 -12.09 -2.65 -7.84
CA THR A 95 -13.02 -2.88 -6.73
C THR A 95 -12.60 -4.13 -5.98
N LEU A 96 -12.40 -4.03 -4.67
CA LEU A 96 -12.08 -5.16 -3.81
C LEU A 96 -13.35 -5.85 -3.31
N ARG A 97 -13.22 -7.08 -2.79
CA ARG A 97 -14.33 -7.79 -2.14
C ARG A 97 -14.90 -7.05 -0.94
N SER A 98 -14.10 -6.20 -0.28
CA SER A 98 -14.56 -5.26 0.76
C SER A 98 -15.47 -4.14 0.24
N LYS A 99 -15.69 -4.05 -1.09
CA LYS A 99 -16.38 -2.95 -1.80
C LYS A 99 -15.62 -1.63 -1.86
N GLU A 100 -14.41 -1.59 -1.33
CA GLU A 100 -13.51 -0.46 -1.52
C GLU A 100 -13.01 -0.37 -2.96
N THR A 101 -12.69 0.85 -3.37
CA THR A 101 -12.19 1.13 -4.72
C THR A 101 -10.78 1.70 -4.69
N VAL A 102 -9.89 1.20 -5.55
CA VAL A 102 -8.54 1.74 -5.75
C VAL A 102 -8.46 2.27 -7.18
N PRO A 103 -8.12 3.54 -7.40
CA PRO A 103 -8.00 4.08 -8.75
C PRO A 103 -6.84 3.40 -9.48
N VAL A 104 -7.05 3.04 -10.74
CA VAL A 104 -6.00 2.58 -11.65
C VAL A 104 -5.75 3.65 -12.70
N SER A 105 -4.49 4.03 -12.89
CA SER A 105 -4.17 4.98 -13.96
C SER A 105 -4.36 4.32 -15.32
N LYS A 106 -4.81 5.09 -16.31
CA LYS A 106 -4.94 4.61 -17.70
C LYS A 106 -3.66 3.97 -18.23
N SER A 107 -2.50 4.49 -17.83
CA SER A 107 -1.19 3.98 -18.23
C SER A 107 -0.85 2.61 -17.64
N ARG A 108 -1.40 2.27 -16.46
CA ARG A 108 -1.13 1.00 -15.77
C ARG A 108 -2.23 -0.05 -15.99
N TYR A 109 -3.38 0.35 -16.52
CA TYR A 109 -4.53 -0.56 -16.70
C TYR A 109 -4.17 -1.84 -17.48
N ALA A 110 -3.43 -1.72 -18.59
CA ALA A 110 -3.08 -2.88 -19.42
C ALA A 110 -2.25 -3.90 -18.61
N GLU A 111 -1.20 -3.45 -17.93
CA GLU A 111 -0.35 -4.31 -17.09
C GLU A 111 -1.15 -4.97 -15.95
N VAL A 112 -2.02 -4.20 -15.28
CA VAL A 112 -2.85 -4.73 -14.18
C VAL A 112 -3.87 -5.75 -14.71
N ALA A 113 -4.47 -5.50 -15.86
CA ALA A 113 -5.42 -6.41 -16.49
C ALA A 113 -4.75 -7.73 -16.88
N ASP A 114 -3.57 -7.67 -17.50
CA ASP A 114 -2.82 -8.88 -17.89
C ASP A 114 -2.50 -9.73 -16.66
N ARG A 115 -1.89 -9.15 -15.61
CA ARG A 115 -1.56 -9.89 -14.38
C ARG A 115 -2.79 -10.44 -13.65
N TYR A 116 -3.91 -9.72 -13.68
CA TYR A 116 -5.15 -10.20 -13.08
C TYR A 116 -5.78 -11.35 -13.88
N MET A 117 -5.68 -11.32 -15.22
CA MET A 117 -6.17 -12.40 -16.07
C MET A 117 -5.33 -13.66 -15.91
N ASP A 118 -4.01 -13.54 -15.84
CA ASP A 118 -3.10 -14.67 -15.56
C ASP A 118 -3.49 -15.35 -14.24
N TYR A 119 -3.64 -14.57 -13.16
CA TYR A 119 -4.05 -15.08 -11.85
C TYR A 119 -5.44 -15.77 -11.85
N ARG A 120 -6.37 -15.34 -12.73
CA ARG A 120 -7.73 -15.91 -12.81
C ARG A 120 -7.80 -17.21 -13.61
N LEU A 121 -6.79 -17.50 -14.41
CA LEU A 121 -6.71 -18.67 -15.30
C LEU A 121 -5.84 -19.80 -14.72
N GLU A 122 -5.06 -19.52 -13.68
CA GLU A 122 -4.39 -20.50 -12.81
C GLU A 122 -5.34 -21.09 -11.75
#